data_AF-A0A937PQA7-F1
#
_entry.id   AF-A0A937PQA7-F1
#
_cell.length_a   1.000
_cell.length_b   1.000
_cell.length_c   1.000
_cell.angle_alpha   90.00
_cell.angle_beta   90.00
_cell.angle_gamma   90.00
#
_symmetry.space_group_name_H-M   'P 1'
#
loop_
_entity.id
_entity.type
_entity.pdbx_description
1 polymer ?
#
loop_
_entity_poly.entity_id
_entity_poly.type
_entity_poly.pdbx_seq_one_letter_code
_entity_poly.pdbx_strand_id
1 'polypeptide(L)'
;MKREQKNKPFSEMNKEELAEATAIYDQEFIIDSFGPMPPEAVERLERAKKRGRPRKGEGVKVISVSMERGLLDESDAFARERNMSRSALIASALRTMIAGTRSKGSKTDGAGGGKIAASMATSVTTHAVNQGRRRIAKTKGSKR
;
A
#
# COMPACT_ATOMS: atom_id res chain seq x y z
N MET A 1 44.22 26.80 13.56
CA MET A 1 43.51 26.09 12.46
C MET A 1 43.90 24.62 12.53
N LYS A 2 43.00 23.72 12.98
CA LYS A 2 43.28 22.27 12.99
C LYS A 2 43.01 21.74 11.58
N ARG A 3 44.03 21.18 10.93
CA ARG A 3 43.91 20.54 9.61
C ARG A 3 43.04 19.29 9.76
N GLU A 4 41.96 19.20 9.01
CA GLU A 4 41.24 17.94 8.78
C GLU A 4 42.21 16.99 8.06
N GLN A 5 42.80 16.05 8.80
CA GLN A 5 43.50 14.94 8.17
C GLN A 5 42.42 14.02 7.57
N LYS A 6 42.43 13.88 6.25
CA LYS A 6 41.62 12.89 5.56
C LYS A 6 42.12 11.51 5.99
N ASN A 7 41.41 10.87 6.93
CA ASN A 7 41.74 9.51 7.35
C ASN A 7 41.64 8.57 6.16
N LYS A 8 42.66 7.72 5.99
CA LYS A 8 42.67 6.64 5.00
C LYS A 8 41.48 5.69 5.25
N PRO A 9 40.96 4.99 4.22
CA PRO A 9 40.02 3.91 4.46
C PRO A 9 40.67 2.82 5.33
N PHE A 10 39.90 2.17 6.21
CA PHE A 10 40.40 1.15 7.14
C PHE A 10 41.16 0.00 6.46
N SER A 11 40.84 -0.28 5.19
CA SER A 11 41.52 -1.30 4.37
C SER A 11 42.97 -0.94 3.99
N GLU A 12 43.34 0.33 4.08
CA GLU A 12 44.67 0.86 3.71
C GLU A 12 45.49 1.31 4.93
N MET A 13 44.95 1.12 6.14
CA MET A 13 45.63 1.47 7.38
C MET A 13 46.66 0.40 7.76
N ASN A 14 47.79 0.83 8.29
CA ASN A 14 48.74 -0.09 8.91
C ASN A 14 48.24 -0.51 10.32
N LYS A 15 48.93 -1.48 10.95
CA LYS A 15 48.51 -2.01 12.27
C LYS A 15 48.49 -0.95 13.38
N GLU A 16 49.41 0.01 13.33
CA GLU A 16 49.52 1.08 14.34
C GLU A 16 48.39 2.09 14.19
N GLU A 17 48.07 2.49 12.94
CA GLU A 17 46.95 3.34 12.58
C GLU A 17 45.60 2.70 12.97
N LEU A 18 45.47 1.38 12.78
CA LEU A 18 44.29 0.64 13.20
C LEU A 18 44.14 0.62 14.72
N ALA A 19 45.23 0.37 15.45
CA ALA A 19 45.21 0.36 16.91
C ALA A 19 44.82 1.72 17.49
N GLU A 20 45.33 2.82 16.93
CA GLU A 20 44.95 4.17 17.33
C GLU A 20 43.48 4.47 17.02
N ALA A 21 42.99 4.07 15.84
CA ALA A 21 41.60 4.26 15.43
C ALA A 21 40.61 3.47 16.31
N THR A 22 41.02 2.31 16.83
CA THR A 22 40.17 1.48 17.70
C THR A 22 40.32 1.76 19.19
N ALA A 23 41.32 2.55 19.61
CA ALA A 23 41.59 2.85 21.02
C ALA A 23 40.40 3.48 21.78
N ILE A 24 39.43 4.07 21.07
CA ILE A 24 38.19 4.59 21.66
C ILE A 24 37.27 3.47 22.21
N TYR A 25 37.38 2.25 21.70
CA TYR A 25 36.56 1.10 22.11
C TYR A 25 37.15 0.33 23.30
N ASP A 26 38.44 0.52 23.59
CA ASP A 26 39.12 -0.08 24.75
C ASP A 26 38.81 0.67 26.06
N GLN A 27 38.01 1.75 25.98
CA GLN A 27 37.57 2.52 27.13
C GLN A 27 36.34 1.86 27.77
N GLU A 28 36.50 1.33 28.98
CA GLU A 28 35.37 0.83 29.77
C GLU A 28 34.48 2.02 30.20
N PHE A 29 33.29 2.12 29.60
CA PHE A 29 32.19 2.99 30.04
C PHE A 29 32.42 4.53 29.93
N ILE A 30 32.19 5.10 28.75
CA ILE A 30 32.20 6.57 28.53
C ILE A 30 30.84 7.23 28.88
N ILE A 31 30.29 6.97 30.07
CA ILE A 31 28.99 7.58 30.46
C ILE A 31 29.07 9.11 30.51
N ASP A 32 30.20 9.65 30.94
CA ASP A 32 30.37 11.09 31.16
C ASP A 32 30.46 11.90 29.85
N SER A 33 30.59 11.23 28.70
CA SER A 33 30.59 11.88 27.38
C SER A 33 29.19 12.08 26.79
N PHE A 34 28.16 11.46 27.37
CA PHE A 34 26.79 11.60 26.87
C PHE A 34 26.19 12.94 27.34
N GLY A 35 26.21 13.93 26.45
CA GLY A 35 25.53 15.20 26.64
C GLY A 35 24.09 15.22 26.09
N PRO A 36 23.35 16.32 26.31
CA PRO A 36 22.06 16.54 25.67
C PRO A 36 22.22 16.46 24.13
N MET A 37 21.25 15.82 23.48
CA MET A 37 21.26 15.60 22.03
C MET A 37 21.41 16.94 21.28
N PRO A 38 22.34 17.05 20.31
CA PRO A 38 22.53 18.30 19.58
C PRO A 38 21.26 18.65 18.77
N PRO A 39 20.95 19.95 18.58
CA PRO A 39 19.72 20.39 17.91
C PRO A 39 19.48 19.72 16.55
N GLU A 40 20.54 19.54 15.75
CA GLU A 40 20.46 18.89 14.44
C GLU A 40 20.02 17.42 14.51
N ALA A 41 20.44 16.70 15.55
CA ALA A 41 20.04 15.31 15.78
C ALA A 41 18.58 15.24 16.26
N VAL A 42 18.13 16.22 17.06
CA VAL A 42 16.72 16.36 17.45
C VAL A 42 15.84 16.56 16.20
N GLU A 43 16.23 17.46 15.29
CA GLU A 43 15.49 17.68 14.05
C GLU A 43 15.43 16.44 13.13
N ARG A 44 16.52 15.67 13.07
CA ARG A 44 16.57 14.41 12.33
C ARG A 44 15.62 13.38 12.93
N LEU A 45 15.59 13.29 14.26
CA LEU A 45 14.69 12.41 15.01
C LEU A 45 13.22 12.80 14.82
N GLU A 46 12.90 14.09 14.88
CA GLU A 46 11.53 14.59 14.67
C GLU A 46 11.03 14.34 13.24
N ARG A 47 11.91 14.45 12.24
CA ARG A 47 11.60 14.03 10.87
C ARG A 47 11.36 12.53 10.74
N ALA A 48 12.10 11.71 11.48
CA ALA A 48 11.94 10.25 11.47
C ALA A 48 10.67 9.78 12.18
N LYS A 49 10.29 10.41 13.30
CA LYS A 49 9.09 10.07 14.09
C LYS A 49 7.79 10.12 13.28
N LYS A 50 7.74 10.92 12.22
CA LYS A 50 6.54 11.08 11.36
C LYS A 50 6.28 9.92 10.39
N ARG A 51 7.21 8.96 10.24
CA ARG A 51 7.11 7.87 9.24
C ARG A 51 6.39 6.60 9.70
N GLY A 52 6.03 6.45 10.97
CA GLY A 52 5.72 5.11 11.53
C GLY A 52 4.26 4.63 11.49
N ARG A 53 3.27 5.43 11.92
CA ARG A 53 1.91 4.91 12.16
C ARG A 53 0.82 5.91 11.74
N PRO A 54 -0.11 5.53 10.85
CA PRO A 54 -1.27 6.37 10.53
C PRO A 54 -2.08 6.64 11.81
N ARG A 55 -2.30 7.93 12.14
CA ARG A 55 -3.02 8.39 13.33
C ARG A 55 -4.51 8.69 13.11
N LYS A 56 -5.07 8.41 11.93
CA LYS A 56 -6.45 8.81 11.60
C LYS A 56 -7.46 7.78 12.12
N GLY A 57 -8.43 8.22 12.93
CA GLY A 57 -9.54 7.41 13.49
C GLY A 57 -9.38 7.06 14.97
N GLU A 58 -10.11 6.04 15.44
CA GLU A 58 -10.08 5.50 16.82
C GLU A 58 -8.79 4.71 17.16
N GLY A 59 -7.72 4.92 16.38
CA GLY A 59 -6.49 4.14 16.43
C GLY A 59 -6.45 3.00 15.41
N VAL A 60 -5.42 2.16 15.52
CA VAL A 60 -5.15 1.04 14.59
C VAL A 60 -4.85 -0.22 15.38
N LYS A 61 -5.54 -1.32 15.10
CA LYS A 61 -5.18 -2.66 15.59
C LYS A 61 -4.51 -3.44 14.45
N VAL A 62 -3.30 -3.95 14.69
CA VAL A 62 -2.60 -4.80 13.72
C VAL A 62 -3.16 -6.22 13.84
N ILE A 63 -3.52 -6.82 12.70
CA ILE A 63 -3.98 -8.20 12.61
C ILE A 63 -3.09 -8.94 11.61
N SER A 64 -2.85 -10.23 11.86
CA SER A 64 -2.23 -11.13 10.88
C SER A 64 -3.33 -11.86 10.13
N VAL A 65 -3.24 -11.88 8.79
CA VAL A 65 -4.19 -12.56 7.92
C VAL A 65 -3.40 -13.31 6.85
N SER A 66 -3.70 -14.59 6.68
CA SER A 66 -3.16 -15.40 5.58
C SER A 66 -4.06 -15.25 4.35
N MET A 67 -3.45 -15.00 3.19
CA MET A 67 -4.13 -14.87 1.89
C MET A 67 -3.36 -15.67 0.85
N GLU A 68 -4.05 -16.08 -0.23
CA GLU A 68 -3.40 -16.66 -1.40
C GLU A 68 -2.44 -15.63 -2.02
N ARG A 69 -1.29 -16.09 -2.54
CA ARG A 69 -0.19 -15.22 -2.95
C ARG A 69 -0.55 -14.39 -4.19
N GLY A 70 -1.14 -15.01 -5.20
CA GLY A 70 -1.63 -14.31 -6.40
C GLY A 70 -2.66 -13.23 -6.07
N LEU A 71 -3.61 -13.54 -5.19
CA LEU A 71 -4.62 -12.60 -4.72
C LEU A 71 -3.99 -11.40 -4.00
N LEU A 72 -2.93 -11.63 -3.23
CA LEU A 72 -2.19 -10.55 -2.56
C LEU A 72 -1.49 -9.65 -3.59
N ASP A 73 -0.86 -10.24 -4.61
CA ASP A 73 -0.18 -9.51 -5.68
C ASP A 73 -1.18 -8.69 -6.52
N GLU A 74 -2.32 -9.27 -6.88
CA GLU A 74 -3.41 -8.57 -7.58
C GLU A 74 -3.99 -7.42 -6.75
N SER A 75 -4.19 -7.64 -5.45
CA SER A 75 -4.68 -6.60 -4.53
C SER A 75 -3.71 -5.42 -4.44
N ASP A 76 -2.40 -5.70 -4.45
CA ASP A 76 -1.37 -4.66 -4.43
C ASP A 76 -1.25 -3.89 -5.73
N ALA A 77 -1.43 -4.56 -6.87
CA ALA A 77 -1.49 -3.90 -8.16
C ALA A 77 -2.68 -2.94 -8.22
N PHE A 78 -3.86 -3.43 -7.85
CA PHE A 78 -5.09 -2.63 -7.80
C PHE A 78 -4.97 -1.42 -6.85
N ALA A 79 -4.38 -1.60 -5.67
CA ALA A 79 -4.17 -0.52 -4.71
C ALA A 79 -3.25 0.57 -5.28
N ARG A 80 -2.18 0.17 -5.98
CA ARG A 80 -1.23 1.09 -6.64
C ARG A 80 -1.89 1.89 -7.77
N GLU A 81 -2.66 1.24 -8.63
CA GLU A 81 -3.41 1.91 -9.71
C GLU A 81 -4.36 3.00 -9.17
N ARG A 82 -4.89 2.80 -7.96
CA ARG A 82 -5.82 3.73 -7.31
C ARG A 82 -5.15 4.68 -6.31
N ASN A 83 -3.82 4.75 -6.27
CA ASN A 83 -3.05 5.59 -5.34
C ASN A 83 -3.47 5.43 -3.87
N MET A 84 -3.76 4.20 -3.43
CA MET A 84 -4.14 3.90 -2.06
C MET A 84 -3.25 2.80 -1.45
N SER A 85 -3.20 2.74 -0.11
CA SER A 85 -2.50 1.65 0.57
C SER A 85 -3.33 0.37 0.54
N ARG A 86 -2.68 -0.80 0.62
CA ARG A 86 -3.33 -2.10 0.81
C ARG A 86 -4.34 -2.08 1.96
N SER A 87 -3.97 -1.47 3.09
CA SER A 87 -4.86 -1.33 4.25
C SER A 87 -6.09 -0.47 3.97
N ALA A 88 -5.96 0.59 3.16
CA ALA A 88 -7.09 1.43 2.76
C ALA A 88 -8.04 0.68 1.82
N LEU A 89 -7.49 -0.10 0.88
CA LEU A 89 -8.26 -0.97 0.00
C LEU A 89 -9.10 -1.98 0.80
N ILE A 90 -8.44 -2.73 1.69
CA ILE A 90 -9.10 -3.74 2.54
C ILE A 90 -10.19 -3.09 3.41
N ALA A 91 -9.90 -1.95 4.05
CA ALA A 91 -10.88 -1.24 4.86
C ALA A 91 -12.09 -0.76 4.03
N SER A 92 -11.87 -0.27 2.81
CA SER A 92 -12.93 0.16 1.91
C SER A 92 -13.82 -1.02 1.50
N ALA A 93 -13.21 -2.15 1.10
CA ALA A 93 -13.94 -3.34 0.70
C ALA A 93 -14.80 -3.89 1.84
N LEU A 94 -14.25 -3.99 3.05
CA LEU A 94 -14.96 -4.46 4.24
C LEU A 94 -16.16 -3.55 4.58
N ARG A 95 -16.00 -2.23 4.50
CA ARG A 95 -17.11 -1.28 4.73
C ARG A 95 -18.24 -1.49 3.73
N THR A 96 -17.92 -1.62 2.44
CA THR A 96 -18.91 -1.86 1.39
C THR A 96 -19.66 -3.17 1.60
N MET A 97 -18.95 -4.25 1.95
CA MET A 97 -19.57 -5.55 2.22
C MET A 97 -20.49 -5.49 3.44
N ILE A 98 -20.06 -4.87 4.55
CA ILE A 98 -20.87 -4.74 5.76
C ILE A 98 -22.11 -3.88 5.52
N ALA A 99 -22.00 -2.79 4.76
CA ALA A 99 -23.14 -1.95 4.41
C ALA A 99 -24.16 -2.73 3.55
N GLY A 100 -23.68 -3.48 2.56
CA GLY A 100 -24.53 -4.27 1.66
C GLY A 100 -25.22 -5.46 2.33
N THR A 101 -24.63 -6.06 3.37
CA THR A 101 -25.27 -7.14 4.13
C THR A 101 -26.34 -6.61 5.08
N ARG A 102 -26.07 -5.49 5.76
CA ARG A 102 -27.04 -4.84 6.66
C ARG A 102 -28.30 -4.36 5.94
N SER A 103 -28.20 -3.91 4.70
CA SER A 103 -29.36 -3.46 3.91
C SER A 103 -30.24 -4.61 3.38
N LYS A 104 -29.71 -5.85 3.30
CA LYS A 104 -30.45 -7.02 2.81
C LYS A 104 -31.18 -7.79 3.91
N GLY A 105 -30.84 -7.56 5.18
CA GLY A 105 -31.43 -8.25 6.33
C GLY A 105 -32.77 -7.70 6.84
N SER A 106 -33.29 -6.58 6.32
CA SER A 106 -34.52 -5.95 6.84
C SER A 106 -35.80 -6.26 6.08
N LYS A 107 -35.79 -7.22 5.13
CA LYS A 107 -36.97 -7.47 4.28
C LYS A 107 -37.47 -8.92 4.21
N THR A 108 -36.93 -9.86 4.99
CA THR A 108 -37.46 -11.23 5.05
C THR A 108 -37.18 -11.90 6.40
N ASP A 109 -37.74 -11.35 7.49
CA ASP A 109 -38.16 -12.20 8.60
C ASP A 109 -39.57 -12.69 8.26
N GLY A 110 -39.62 -13.71 7.41
CA GLY A 110 -40.87 -14.23 6.86
C GLY A 110 -40.63 -15.23 5.74
N ALA A 111 -40.20 -16.43 6.12
CA ALA A 111 -40.19 -17.67 5.35
C ALA A 111 -39.21 -17.77 4.17
N GLY A 112 -38.39 -18.83 4.20
CA GLY A 112 -37.78 -19.39 2.99
C GLY A 112 -36.30 -19.72 3.13
N GLY A 113 -36.01 -20.87 3.72
CA GLY A 113 -34.69 -21.49 3.59
C GLY A 113 -34.36 -21.81 2.12
N GLY A 114 -33.06 -21.78 1.83
CA GLY A 114 -32.49 -22.46 0.67
C GLY A 114 -32.24 -21.60 -0.56
N LYS A 115 -30.98 -21.63 -0.99
CA LYS A 115 -30.41 -21.31 -2.31
C LYS A 115 -29.61 -20.01 -2.39
N ILE A 116 -28.41 -20.05 -1.82
CA ILE A 116 -27.23 -19.36 -2.37
C ILE A 116 -26.36 -20.40 -3.07
N ALA A 117 -26.91 -20.99 -4.14
CA ALA A 117 -26.14 -21.73 -5.13
C ALA A 117 -26.76 -21.44 -6.50
N ALA A 118 -25.92 -21.03 -7.45
CA ALA A 118 -26.21 -20.74 -8.85
C ALA A 118 -26.93 -19.40 -9.17
N SER A 119 -26.17 -18.30 -9.26
CA SER A 119 -26.57 -17.16 -10.13
C SER A 119 -25.40 -16.32 -10.68
N MET A 120 -24.20 -16.88 -10.86
CA MET A 120 -23.09 -16.17 -11.53
C MET A 120 -22.64 -16.81 -12.86
N ALA A 121 -23.41 -17.74 -13.42
CA ALA A 121 -23.13 -18.31 -14.74
C ALA A 121 -24.38 -18.21 -15.63
N THR A 122 -24.66 -17.03 -16.18
CA THR A 122 -25.35 -16.77 -17.48
C THR A 122 -25.88 -15.34 -17.54
N SER A 123 -25.01 -14.36 -17.76
CA SER A 123 -25.44 -13.05 -18.29
C SER A 123 -24.31 -12.30 -19.00
N VAL A 124 -23.47 -13.04 -19.73
CA VAL A 124 -22.65 -12.48 -20.82
C VAL A 124 -22.67 -13.47 -21.96
N THR A 125 -23.75 -13.47 -22.74
CA THR A 125 -23.80 -13.73 -24.20
C THR A 125 -25.27 -13.56 -24.59
N THR A 126 -25.54 -12.89 -25.71
CA THR A 126 -26.86 -12.57 -26.29
C THR A 126 -27.46 -11.23 -25.88
N HIS A 127 -26.80 -10.13 -26.28
CA HIS A 127 -27.52 -8.97 -26.78
C HIS A 127 -27.13 -8.70 -28.24
N ALA A 128 -28.03 -9.15 -29.11
CA ALA A 128 -28.47 -8.48 -30.33
C ALA A 128 -27.39 -7.95 -31.30
N VAL A 129 -26.98 -8.84 -32.19
CA VAL A 129 -26.87 -8.57 -33.63
C VAL A 129 -28.18 -7.95 -34.10
N ASN A 130 -28.27 -6.61 -34.17
CA ASN A 130 -29.34 -5.95 -34.94
C ASN A 130 -29.04 -4.48 -35.29
N GLN A 131 -27.90 -4.17 -35.88
CA GLN A 131 -27.71 -2.91 -36.60
C GLN A 131 -26.90 -3.16 -37.88
N GLY A 132 -27.61 -3.27 -39.02
CA GLY A 132 -26.94 -3.28 -40.32
C GLY A 132 -27.62 -4.16 -41.37
N ARG A 133 -28.91 -3.95 -41.65
CA ARG A 133 -29.56 -4.45 -42.88
C ARG A 133 -30.93 -3.81 -43.10
N ARG A 134 -30.92 -2.61 -43.68
CA ARG A 134 -32.01 -1.86 -44.36
C ARG A 134 -31.37 -0.48 -44.65
N ARG A 135 -31.12 0.01 -45.86
CA ARG A 135 -31.84 -0.14 -47.13
C ARG A 135 -30.86 0.11 -48.29
N ILE A 136 -30.88 -0.78 -49.28
CA ILE A 136 -30.54 -0.47 -50.67
C ILE A 136 -31.83 0.07 -51.29
N ALA A 137 -31.76 1.20 -51.99
CA ALA A 137 -32.37 1.43 -53.32
C ALA A 137 -32.87 2.87 -53.52
N LYS A 138 -32.33 3.47 -54.61
CA LYS A 138 -32.98 4.34 -55.61
C LYS A 138 -33.39 5.76 -55.18
N THR A 139 -32.72 6.75 -55.79
CA THR A 139 -33.26 7.65 -56.86
C THR A 139 -32.06 8.40 -57.48
N LYS A 140 -31.69 8.14 -58.73
CA LYS A 140 -32.11 8.87 -59.95
C LYS A 140 -31.84 10.38 -59.87
N GLY A 141 -30.93 10.85 -60.72
CA GLY A 141 -30.42 12.22 -60.72
C GLY A 141 -31.30 13.28 -61.40
N SER A 142 -30.75 14.49 -61.46
CA SER A 142 -31.10 15.58 -62.38
C SER A 142 -30.04 16.67 -62.19
N LYS A 143 -29.12 16.88 -63.15
CA LYS A 143 -29.07 18.07 -64.03
C LYS A 143 -29.57 19.36 -63.37
N ARG A 144 -28.69 20.33 -63.16
CA ARG A 144 -28.47 21.49 -64.05
C ARG A 144 -27.20 22.22 -63.67
#